data_AF-A0A3D2G935-F1
#
_entry.id   AF-A0A3D2G935-F1
#
_cell.length_a   1.000
_cell.length_b   1.000
_cell.length_c   1.000
_cell.angle_alpha   90.00
_cell.angle_beta   90.00
_cell.angle_gamma   90.00
#
_symmetry.space_group_name_H-M   'P 1'
#
loop_
_entity.id
_entity.type
_entity.pdbx_description
1 polymer ?
#
loop_
_entity_poly.entity_id
_entity_poly.type
_entity_poly.pdbx_seq_one_letter_code
_entity_poly.pdbx_strand_id
1 'polypeptide(L)' 'GQGIAAGHAAAAVGRNPGAKSDITSTMLLGQAVAETTGLYGLLVAMLLLFVKPLVP' A
#
# COMPACT_ATOMS: atom_id res chain seq x y z
N GLY A 1 -0.68 0.10 8.32
CA GLY A 1 -2.13 0.11 8.00
C GLY A 1 -2.55 -1.13 7.21
N GLN A 2 -1.85 -1.46 6.13
CA GLN A 2 -2.24 -2.51 5.19
C GLN A 2 -2.42 -3.89 5.83
N GLY A 3 -1.60 -4.28 6.81
CA GLY A 3 -1.81 -5.55 7.54
C GLY A 3 -3.17 -5.65 8.24
N ILE A 4 -3.69 -4.55 8.78
CA ILE A 4 -5.04 -4.50 9.37
C ILE A 4 -6.09 -4.62 8.27
N ALA A 5 -5.93 -3.91 7.15
CA ALA A 5 -6.82 -4.01 6.00
C ALA A 5 -6.86 -5.44 5.42
N ALA A 6 -5.70 -6.10 5.31
CA ALA A 6 -5.56 -7.48 4.85
C ALA A 6 -6.22 -8.47 5.81
N GLY A 7 -6.05 -8.30 7.12
CA GLY A 7 -6.73 -9.11 8.13
C GLY A 7 -8.26 -9.01 8.04
N HIS A 8 -8.78 -7.80 7.88
CA HIS A 8 -10.22 -7.59 7.69
C HIS A 8 -10.74 -8.16 6.36
N ALA A 9 -9.98 -7.99 5.28
CA ALA A 9 -10.32 -8.57 3.98
C ALA A 9 -10.35 -10.10 4.05
N ALA A 10 -9.37 -10.73 4.69
CA ALA A 10 -9.34 -12.18 4.88
C ALA A 10 -10.57 -12.68 5.67
N ALA A 11 -10.91 -12.02 6.77
CA ALA A 11 -12.13 -12.34 7.54
C ALA A 11 -13.42 -12.10 6.75
N ALA A 12 -13.47 -11.06 5.90
CA ALA A 12 -14.62 -10.76 5.05
C ALA A 12 -14.80 -11.81 3.94
N VAL A 13 -13.71 -12.25 3.30
CA VAL A 13 -13.74 -13.34 2.30
C VAL A 13 -14.17 -14.66 2.94
N GLY A 14 -13.67 -14.98 4.13
CA GLY A 14 -14.09 -16.18 4.85
C GLY A 14 -15.59 -16.22 5.17
N ARG A 15 -16.19 -15.05 5.45
CA ARG A 15 -17.65 -14.92 5.68
C ARG A 15 -18.47 -14.89 4.40
N ASN A 16 -17.94 -14.30 3.33
CA ASN A 16 -18.62 -14.14 2.05
C ASN A 16 -17.74 -14.56 0.86
N PRO A 17 -17.54 -15.88 0.62
CA PRO A 17 -16.63 -16.36 -0.42
C PRO A 17 -16.99 -15.89 -1.84
N GLY A 18 -18.29 -15.72 -2.13
CA GLY A 18 -18.78 -15.24 -3.43
C GLY A 18 -18.38 -13.79 -3.74
N ALA A 19 -18.10 -12.97 -2.73
CA ALA A 19 -17.68 -11.58 -2.88
C ALA A 19 -16.14 -11.40 -2.86
N LYS A 20 -15.38 -12.50 -2.98
CA LYS A 20 -13.90 -12.48 -2.86
C LYS A 20 -13.25 -11.46 -3.78
N SER A 21 -13.70 -11.38 -5.03
CA SER A 21 -13.13 -10.48 -6.03
C SER A 21 -13.27 -9.03 -5.60
N ASP A 22 -14.48 -8.60 -5.23
CA ASP A 22 -14.77 -7.22 -4.85
C ASP A 22 -14.07 -6.80 -3.56
N ILE A 23 -14.03 -7.71 -2.57
CA ILE A 23 -13.31 -7.49 -1.31
C ILE A 23 -11.82 -7.30 -1.58
N THR A 24 -11.22 -8.17 -2.40
CA THR A 24 -9.79 -8.09 -2.72
C THR A 24 -9.47 -6.83 -3.51
N SER A 25 -10.30 -6.46 -4.50
CA SER A 25 -10.13 -5.22 -5.26
C SER A 25 -10.21 -3.98 -4.38
N THR A 26 -11.18 -3.93 -3.47
CA THR A 26 -11.33 -2.81 -2.52
C THR A 26 -10.13 -2.73 -1.57
N MET A 27 -9.68 -3.87 -1.05
CA MET A 27 -8.48 -3.95 -0.22
C MET A 27 -7.25 -3.42 -0.97
N LEU A 28 -6.99 -3.92 -2.18
CA LEU A 28 -5.83 -3.52 -2.98
C LEU A 28 -5.87 -2.02 -3.32
N LEU A 29 -7.04 -1.48 -3.66
CA LEU A 29 -7.21 -0.03 -3.90
C LEU A 29 -6.83 0.77 -2.66
N GLY A 30 -7.38 0.42 -1.49
CA GLY A 30 -7.07 1.09 -0.24
C GLY A 30 -5.59 0.96 0.15
N GLN A 31 -5.00 -0.22 -0.05
CA GLN A 31 -3.58 -0.44 0.22
C GLN A 31 -2.67 0.35 -0.72
N ALA A 32 -3.04 0.48 -2.00
CA ALA A 32 -2.28 1.26 -2.98
C ALA A 32 -2.23 2.74 -2.59
N VAL A 33 -3.36 3.31 -2.15
CA VAL A 33 -3.41 4.69 -1.65
C VAL A 33 -2.56 4.83 -0.38
N ALA A 34 -2.69 3.89 0.56
CA ALA A 34 -1.95 3.91 1.82
C ALA A 34 -0.43 3.78 1.64
N GLU A 35 0.05 3.14 0.57
CA GLU A 35 1.48 2.95 0.28
C GLU A 35 2.17 4.21 -0.25
N THR A 36 1.41 5.18 -0.79
CA THR A 36 1.98 6.35 -1.49
C THR A 36 2.98 7.16 -0.66
N THR A 37 2.77 7.26 0.65
CA THR A 37 3.69 7.95 1.56
C THR A 37 5.02 7.21 1.71
N GLY A 38 5.00 5.87 1.69
CA GLY A 38 6.19 5.03 1.63
C GLY A 38 6.98 5.24 0.34
N LEU A 39 6.28 5.35 -0.80
CA LEU A 39 6.91 5.67 -2.09
C LEU A 39 7.57 7.05 -2.11
N TYR A 40 6.96 8.07 -1.49
CA TYR A 40 7.60 9.38 -1.36
C TYR A 40 8.85 9.33 -0.49
N GLY A 41 8.82 8.58 0.62
CA GLY A 41 10.00 8.35 1.45
C GLY A 41 11.13 7.68 0.67
N LEU A 42 10.82 6.63 -0.10
CA LEU A 42 11.79 5.95 -0.95
C LEU A 42 12.37 6.88 -2.03
N LEU A 43 11.51 7.66 -2.71
CA LEU A 43 11.94 8.60 -3.73
C LEU A 43 12.93 9.62 -3.15
N VAL A 44 12.60 10.21 -2.00
CA VAL A 44 13.50 11.16 -1.30
C VAL A 44 14.82 10.49 -0.92
N ALA A 45 14.78 9.26 -0.40
CA ALA A 45 15.99 8.51 -0.10
C ALA A 45 16.87 8.28 -1.34
N MET A 46 16.28 7.93 -2.49
CA MET A 46 17.02 7.79 -3.75
C MET A 46 17.63 9.11 -4.22
N LEU A 47 16.90 10.22 -4.11
CA LEU A 47 17.43 11.55 -4.46
C LEU A 47 18.65 11.90 -3.60
N LEU A 48 18.57 11.68 -2.28
CA LEU A 48 19.68 11.97 -1.36
C LEU A 48 20.91 11.09 -1.63
N LEU A 49 20.71 9.81 -1.93
CA LEU A 49 21.82 8.87 -2.15
C LEU A 49 22.49 9.03 -3.52
N PHE A 50 21.72 9.33 -4.57
CA PHE A 50 22.20 9.20 -5.94
C PHE A 50 22.25 10.50 -6.75
N VAL A 51 21.49 11.53 -6.36
CA VAL A 51 21.35 12.75 -7.19
C VAL A 51 22.17 13.93 -6.65
N LYS A 52 22.88 13.77 -5.51
CA LYS A 52 23.62 14.84 -4.79
C LYS A 52 22.93 16.22 -4.86
N PRO A 53 21.64 16.34 -4.50
CA PRO A 53 20.87 17.56 -4.73
C PRO A 53 21.26 18.75 -3.82
N LEU A 54 22.17 18.53 -2.86
CA LEU A 54 22.52 19.49 -1.80
C LEU A 54 23.96 20.01 -1.90
N VAL A 55 24.73 19.58 -2.90
CA VAL A 55 26.10 20.06 -3.13
C VAL A 55 26.08 20.93 -4.39
N PRO A 56 26.61 22.18 -4.35
CA PRO A 56 26.62 23.08 -5.50
C PRO A 56 27.47 22.57 -6.67
#